data_AF-A0A4Q0S499-F1
#
_entry.id   AF-A0A4Q0S499-F1
#
_cell.length_a   1.000
_cell.length_b   1.000
_cell.length_c   1.000
_cell.angle_alpha   90.00
_cell.angle_beta   90.00
_cell.angle_gamma   90.00
#
_symmetry.space_group_name_H-M   'P 1'
#
loop_
_entity.id
_entity.type
_entity.pdbx_description
1 polymer ?
#
loop_
_entity_poly.entity_id
_entity_poly.type
_entity_poly.pdbx_seq_one_letter_code
_entity_poly.pdbx_strand_id
1 'polypeptide(L)' 'MGMIMIKCPQTGRGIPTGIKSDRETFQRSVVFFGNTRCPICEANHNWFAREAWVDEPTVRTTDFLRAAANAEAVSEGRF' A
#
# COMPACT_ATOMS: atom_id res chain seq x y z
N MET A 1 5.95 5.86 -0.90
CA MET A 1 5.80 6.06 0.56
C MET A 1 4.46 5.51 1.05
N GLY A 2 4.38 4.19 1.24
CA GLY A 2 3.16 3.49 1.64
C GLY A 2 3.09 3.22 3.13
N MET A 3 1.96 2.68 3.59
CA MET A 3 1.76 2.27 4.97
C MET A 3 1.96 0.76 5.10
N ILE A 4 2.73 0.31 6.09
CA ILE A 4 2.88 -1.11 6.36
C ILE A 4 1.60 -1.64 7.01
N MET A 5 1.01 -2.63 6.36
CA MET A 5 -0.19 -3.35 6.77
C MET A 5 0.19 -4.77 7.21
N ILE A 6 -0.48 -5.29 8.22
CA ILE A 6 -0.31 -6.67 8.71
C ILE A 6 -1.64 -7.39 8.72
N LYS A 7 -1.62 -8.72 8.62
CA LYS A 7 -2.82 -9.53 8.81
C LYS A 7 -2.98 -9.87 10.29
N CYS A 8 -4.13 -9.55 10.86
CA CYS A 8 -4.50 -10.01 12.19
C CYS A 8 -4.65 -11.55 12.20
N PRO A 9 -3.91 -12.30 13.03
CA PRO A 9 -4.05 -13.76 13.08
C PRO A 9 -5.38 -14.21 13.70
N GLN A 10 -6.03 -13.35 14.49
CA GLN A 10 -7.31 -13.66 15.14
C GLN A 10 -8.53 -13.37 14.26
N THR A 11 -8.50 -12.24 13.54
CA THR A 11 -9.67 -11.78 12.75
C THR A 11 -9.48 -11.93 11.25
N GLY A 12 -8.24 -12.19 10.80
CA GLY A 12 -7.89 -12.27 9.39
C GLY A 12 -7.89 -10.93 8.65
N ARG A 13 -8.15 -9.82 9.33
CA ARG A 13 -8.25 -8.47 8.74
C ARG A 13 -6.90 -7.77 8.62
N GLY A 14 -6.75 -6.93 7.60
CA GLY A 14 -5.58 -6.06 7.43
C GLY A 14 -5.62 -4.88 8.40
N ILE A 15 -4.55 -4.66 9.15
CA ILE A 15 -4.43 -3.60 10.16
C ILE A 15 -3.22 -2.73 9.82
N PRO A 16 -3.37 -1.38 9.86
CA PRO A 16 -2.24 -0.48 9.70
C PRO A 16 -1.33 -0.53 10.93
N THR A 17 -0.03 -0.72 10.70
CA THR A 17 0.98 -0.72 11.78
C THR A 17 1.37 0.69 12.23
N GLY A 18 1.00 1.72 11.46
CA GLY A 18 1.40 3.11 11.68
C GLY A 18 2.80 3.44 11.12
N ILE A 19 3.55 2.44 10.66
CA ILE A 19 4.87 2.62 10.07
C ILE A 19 4.71 2.94 8.58
N LYS A 20 5.31 4.04 8.14
CA LYS A 20 5.40 4.39 6.71
C LYS A 20 6.74 3.93 6.17
N SER A 21 6.71 3.20 5.06
CA SER A 21 7.93 2.74 4.40
C SER A 21 7.65 2.53 2.92
N ASP A 22 8.70 2.58 2.10
CA ASP A 22 8.61 2.22 0.68
C ASP A 22 8.78 0.71 0.52
N ARG A 23 8.11 0.12 -0.48
CA ARG A 23 8.21 -1.33 -0.73
C ARG A 23 9.65 -1.79 -0.95
N GLU A 24 10.49 -1.00 -1.61
CA GLU A 24 11.88 -1.38 -1.87
C GLU A 24 12.71 -1.45 -0.57
N THR A 25 12.54 -0.45 0.31
CA THR A 25 13.20 -0.40 1.63
C THR A 25 12.71 -1.52 2.53
N PHE A 26 11.39 -1.79 2.50
CA PHE A 26 10.77 -2.87 3.26
C PHE A 26 11.25 -4.25 2.80
N GLN A 27 11.37 -4.48 1.49
CA GLN A 27 11.89 -5.74 0.93
C GLN A 27 13.36 -5.98 1.25
N ARG A 28 14.18 -4.93 1.32
CA ARG A 28 15.59 -5.03 1.72
C ARG A 28 15.77 -5.29 3.23
N SER A 29 14.79 -4.92 4.04
CA SER A 29 14.85 -5.01 5.49
C SER A 29 14.10 -6.24 6.00
N VAL A 30 14.71 -7.41 5.83
CA VAL A 30 14.08 -8.73 6.04
C VAL A 30 13.82 -9.07 7.52
N VAL A 31 14.26 -8.22 8.46
CA VAL A 31 14.39 -8.57 9.89
C VAL A 31 13.54 -7.70 10.82
N PHE A 32 12.40 -7.18 10.35
CA PHE A 32 11.50 -6.45 11.24
C PHE A 32 10.66 -7.41 12.10
N PHE A 33 10.83 -7.29 13.41
CA PHE A 33 9.90 -7.76 14.43
C PHE A 33 9.21 -6.53 15.04
N GLY A 34 7.90 -6.42 14.83
CA GLY A 34 7.09 -5.34 15.37
C GLY A 34 5.96 -5.90 16.22
N ASN A 35 5.55 -5.14 17.24
CA ASN A 35 4.26 -5.34 17.87
C ASN A 35 3.31 -4.20 17.45
N THR A 36 2.07 -4.54 17.15
CA THR A 36 1.03 -3.56 16.81
C THR A 36 -0.23 -3.90 17.57
N ARG A 37 -0.82 -2.89 18.22
CA ARG A 37 -2.10 -3.04 18.88
C ARG A 37 -3.22 -3.08 17.86
N CYS A 38 -3.94 -4.18 17.82
CA CYS A 38 -5.10 -4.36 16.98
C CYS A 38 -6.31 -3.63 17.57
N PRO A 39 -6.97 -2.71 16.84
CA PRO A 39 -8.21 -2.08 17.31
C PRO A 39 -9.43 -3.01 17.23
N ILE A 40 -9.30 -4.18 16.57
CA ILE A 40 -10.41 -5.09 16.30
C ILE A 40 -10.53 -6.18 17.37
N CYS A 41 -9.40 -6.73 17.82
CA CYS A 41 -9.36 -7.74 18.88
C CYS A 41 -8.72 -7.20 20.17
N GLU A 42 -8.38 -5.91 20.19
CA GLU A 42 -7.79 -5.17 21.32
C GLU A 42 -6.47 -5.74 21.88
N ALA A 43 -5.88 -6.70 21.17
CA ALA A 43 -4.65 -7.39 21.55
C ALA A 43 -3.43 -6.84 20.81
N ASN A 44 -2.25 -7.03 21.41
CA ASN A 44 -0.98 -6.76 20.75
C ASN A 44 -0.61 -7.95 19.86
N HIS A 45 -0.45 -7.70 18.57
CA HIS A 45 0.02 -8.71 17.62
C HIS A 45 1.49 -8.50 17.31
N ASN A 46 2.25 -9.57 17.52
CA ASN A 46 3.61 -9.67 17.00
C ASN A 46 3.52 -10.11 15.54
N TRP A 47 4.23 -9.43 14.67
CA TRP A 47 4.26 -9.72 13.25
C TRP A 47 5.68 -9.62 12.72
N PHE A 48 5.94 -10.42 11.69
CA PHE A 48 7.21 -10.40 10.98
C PHE A 48 7.08 -9.68 9.65
N ALA A 49 8.19 -9.18 9.11
CA ALA A 49 8.24 -8.59 7.76
C ALA A 49 7.63 -9.50 6.68
N ARG A 50 7.69 -10.83 6.87
CA ARG A 50 7.10 -11.83 5.96
C ARG A 50 5.56 -11.84 5.94
N GLU A 51 4.93 -11.38 7.01
CA GLU A 51 3.47 -11.32 7.18
C GLU A 51 2.90 -9.92 6.92
N ALA A 52 3.78 -8.94 6.78
CA ALA A 52 3.45 -7.56 6.47
C ALA A 52 3.59 -7.27 4.96
N TRP A 53 2.80 -6.32 4.48
CA TRP A 53 2.90 -5.78 3.14
C TRP A 53 2.78 -4.25 3.19
N VAL A 54 3.43 -3.58 2.25
CA VAL A 54 3.28 -2.13 2.12
C VAL A 54 2.09 -1.84 1.21
N ASP A 55 1.09 -1.13 1.73
CA ASP A 55 0.02 -0.53 0.96
C ASP A 55 0.51 0.82 0.43
N GLU A 56 1.04 0.79 -0.80
CA GLU A 56 1.41 1.98 -1.54
C GLU A 56 0.25 2.32 -2.48
N PRO A 57 -0.31 3.55 -2.42
CA PRO A 57 -1.18 4.01 -3.47
C PRO A 57 -0.30 4.13 -4.73
N THR A 58 -0.31 3.09 -5.56
CA THR A 58 0.32 3.15 -6.86
C THR A 58 -0.47 4.20 -7.64
N VAL A 59 0.02 5.43 -7.69
CA VAL A 59 -0.38 6.38 -8.73
C VAL A 59 0.08 5.71 -10.02
N ARG A 60 -0.83 4.93 -10.58
CA ARG A 60 -0.64 4.23 -11.84
C ARG A 60 -0.42 5.33 -12.86
N THR A 61 0.80 5.44 -13.37
CA THR A 61 1.17 6.30 -14.50
C THR A 61 0.27 6.10 -15.73
N THR A 62 -0.55 5.05 -15.74
CA THR A 62 -1.63 4.80 -16.70
C THR A 62 -2.73 5.86 -16.70
N ASP A 63 -2.88 6.66 -15.62
CA ASP A 63 -3.82 7.79 -15.60
C ASP A 63 -3.33 8.94 -16.49
N PHE A 64 -2.01 9.21 -16.49
CA PHE A 64 -1.39 10.23 -17.33
C PHE A 64 -1.42 9.86 -18.83
N LEU A 65 -1.27 8.57 -19.18
CA LEU A 65 -1.35 8.12 -20.58
C LEU A 65 -2.77 8.16 -21.14
N ARG A 66 -3.81 7.97 -20.30
CA ARG A 66 -5.21 8.12 -20.73
C ARG A 66 -5.62 9.58 -20.91
N ALA A 67 -5.10 10.49 -20.09
CA ALA A 67 -5.36 11.92 -20.24
C ALA A 67 -4.73 12.49 -21.53
N ALA A 68 -3.54 12.03 -21.93
CA ALA A 68 -2.89 12.45 -23.17
C ALA A 68 -3.65 11.97 -24.42
N ALA A 69 -4.10 10.71 -24.45
CA ALA A 69 -4.82 10.16 -25.59
C ALA A 69 -6.23 10.78 -25.81
N ASN A 70 -6.84 11.37 -24.76
CA ASN A 70 -8.14 12.03 -24.88
C ASN A 70 -8.04 13.48 -25.40
N ALA A 71 -6.86 14.09 -25.37
CA ALA A 71 -6.65 15.45 -25.89
C ALA A 71 -6.49 15.50 -27.41
N GLU A 72 -6.06 14.41 -28.06
CA GLU A 72 -5.85 14.36 -29.52
C GLU A 72 -7.17 14.20 -30.31
N ALA A 73 -8.22 13.68 -29.68
CA ALA A 73 -9.53 13.49 -30.33
C ALA A 73 -10.38 14.77 -30.42
N VAL A 74 -10.02 15.85 -29.71
CA VAL A 74 -10.78 17.13 -29.70
C VAL A 74 -10.24 18.16 -30.69
N SER A 75 -9.33 17.78 -31.59
CA SER A 75 -8.78 18.68 -32.63
C SER A 75 -9.27 18.38 -34.05
N GLU A 76 -10.01 17.28 -34.26
CA GLU A 76 -10.53 16.87 -35.58
C GLU A 76 -12.02 17.23 -35.81
N GLY A 77 -12.57 18.15 -34.99
CA GLY A 77 -13.93 18.67 -35.10
C GLY A 77 -14.01 20.08 -35.69
N ARG A 78 -13.17 20.42 -36.68
CA ARG A 78 -13.31 21.64 -37.47
C ARG A 78 -13.88 21.29 -38.82
N PHE A 79 -15.19 21.43 -39.00
CA PHE A 79 -15.87 21.98 -40.19
C PHE A 79 -17.34 22.21 -39.88
#